data_AF-A0A2A8HBN7-F1
#
_entry.id   AF-A0A2A8HBN7-F1
#
_cell.length_a   1.000
_cell.length_b   1.000
_cell.length_c   1.000
_cell.angle_alpha   90.00
_cell.angle_beta   90.00
_cell.angle_gamma   90.00
#
_symmetry.space_group_name_H-M   'P 1'
#
loop_
_entity.id
_entity.type
_entity.pdbx_description
1 polymer ?
#
loop_
_entity_poly.entity_id
_entity_poly.type
_entity_poly.pdbx_seq_one_letter_code
_entity_poly.pdbx_strand_id
1 'polypeptide(L)'
;MLEQITLANSEEVKVNANLTALTLFKLEKEGVIGKSFLGTLLTTGGTQNIDLLDAFRVVYAAYRQATPIEYMGFEGFMEQYEVNMTEAFEIFGAVLGKQKDKNQMAQGFQDKAKKKA
;
A
#
# COMPACT_ATOMS: atom_id res chain seq x y z
N MET A 1 -13.41 8.87 8.72
CA MET A 1 -14.14 10.08 9.20
C MET A 1 -14.79 10.73 7.98
N LEU A 2 -16.08 11.10 8.06
CA LEU A 2 -16.77 11.76 6.94
C LEU A 2 -16.64 13.28 7.08
N GLU A 3 -16.12 13.91 6.04
CA GLU A 3 -16.03 15.37 5.92
C GLU A 3 -16.93 15.85 4.78
N GLN A 4 -17.23 17.15 4.76
CA GLN A 4 -17.95 17.79 3.67
C GLN A 4 -17.02 18.74 2.93
N ILE A 5 -17.10 18.72 1.60
CA ILE A 5 -16.42 19.67 0.72
C ILE A 5 -17.44 20.36 -0.18
N THR A 6 -17.15 21.59 -0.57
CA THR A 6 -17.95 22.34 -1.54
C THR A 6 -17.26 22.32 -2.90
N LEU A 7 -17.97 21.86 -3.92
CA LEU A 7 -17.50 21.81 -5.30
C LEU A 7 -17.60 23.21 -5.96
N ALA A 8 -16.93 23.39 -7.10
CA ALA A 8 -16.92 24.67 -7.83
C ALA A 8 -18.32 25.12 -8.31
N ASN A 9 -19.25 24.18 -8.47
CA ASN A 9 -20.67 24.46 -8.77
C ASN A 9 -21.50 24.80 -7.52
N SER A 10 -20.86 25.01 -6.36
CA SER A 10 -21.50 25.25 -5.05
C SER A 10 -22.26 24.06 -4.46
N GLU A 11 -22.08 22.86 -4.99
CA GLU A 11 -22.65 21.64 -4.43
C GLU A 11 -21.81 21.12 -3.25
N GLU A 12 -22.47 20.69 -2.17
CA GLU A 12 -21.81 20.06 -1.04
C GLU A 12 -21.83 18.53 -1.18
N VAL A 13 -20.64 17.92 -1.13
CA VAL A 13 -20.48 16.47 -1.21
C VAL A 13 -19.71 15.92 0.00
N LYS A 14 -20.00 14.66 0.34
CA LYS A 14 -19.32 13.96 1.44
C LYS A 14 -18.08 13.26 0.93
N VAL A 15 -16.99 13.37 1.69
CA VAL A 15 -15.74 12.65 1.44
C VAL A 15 -15.36 11.82 2.66
N ASN A 16 -14.68 10.70 2.44
CA ASN A 16 -14.12 9.88 3.51
C ASN A 16 -12.61 9.83 3.36
N ALA A 17 -11.88 10.33 4.35
CA ALA A 17 -10.42 10.28 4.35
C ALA A 17 -9.88 8.85 4.54
N ASN A 18 -10.69 7.93 5.08
CA ASN A 18 -10.33 6.55 5.27
C ASN A 18 -10.55 5.78 3.96
N LEU A 19 -9.56 5.86 3.06
CA LEU A 19 -9.59 5.11 1.81
C LEU A 19 -9.36 3.63 2.09
N THR A 20 -10.16 2.78 1.46
CA THR A 20 -9.97 1.33 1.48
C THR A 20 -9.14 0.91 0.29
N ALA A 21 -8.43 -0.21 0.42
CA ALA A 21 -7.60 -0.68 -0.67
C ALA A 21 -8.44 -1.13 -1.87
N LEU A 22 -9.69 -1.58 -1.66
CA LEU A 22 -10.64 -1.86 -2.73
C LEU A 22 -10.98 -0.62 -3.57
N THR A 23 -11.22 0.52 -2.93
CA THR A 23 -11.50 1.79 -3.63
C THR A 23 -10.35 2.18 -4.54
N LEU A 24 -9.10 2.08 -4.06
CA LEU A 24 -7.92 2.35 -4.89
C LEU A 24 -7.80 1.39 -6.08
N PHE A 25 -8.07 0.10 -5.87
CA PHE A 25 -8.07 -0.90 -6.94
C PHE A 25 -9.11 -0.61 -8.02
N LYS A 26 -10.32 -0.20 -7.63
CA LYS A 26 -11.41 0.13 -8.56
C LYS A 26 -11.06 1.37 -9.40
N LEU A 27 -10.59 2.42 -8.73
CA LEU A 27 -10.19 3.66 -9.41
C LEU A 27 -9.00 3.47 -10.37
N GLU A 28 -8.08 2.55 -10.08
CA GLU A 28 -6.99 2.19 -11.01
C GLU A 28 -7.54 1.50 -12.26
N LYS A 29 -8.46 0.55 -12.08
CA LYS A 29 -9.12 -0.15 -13.21
C LYS A 29 -10.00 0.76 -14.05
N GLU A 30 -10.65 1.73 -13.41
CA GLU A 30 -11.45 2.76 -14.09
C GLU A 30 -10.59 3.78 -14.84
N GLY A 31 -9.26 3.76 -14.65
CA GLY A 31 -8.33 4.70 -15.26
C GLY A 31 -8.36 6.10 -14.63
N VAL A 32 -9.06 6.26 -13.50
CA VAL A 32 -9.14 7.53 -12.75
C VAL A 32 -7.80 7.84 -12.09
N ILE A 33 -7.13 6.81 -11.57
CA ILE A 33 -5.77 6.93 -11.03
C ILE A 33 -4.82 5.99 -11.78
N GLY A 34 -3.62 6.49 -12.09
CA GLY A 34 -2.59 5.68 -12.72
C GLY A 34 -1.72 4.96 -11.69
N LYS A 35 -1.02 3.90 -12.13
CA LYS A 35 0.03 3.24 -11.34
C LYS A 35 1.12 4.21 -10.86
N SER A 36 1.40 5.23 -11.67
CA SER A 36 2.31 6.32 -11.30
C SER A 36 1.79 7.13 -10.13
N PHE A 37 0.51 7.50 -10.11
CA PHE A 37 -0.13 8.22 -9.01
C PHE A 37 -0.07 7.42 -7.70
N LEU A 38 -0.33 6.11 -7.79
CA LEU A 38 -0.15 5.21 -6.66
C LEU A 38 1.31 5.19 -6.18
N GLY A 39 2.28 5.20 -7.10
CA GLY A 39 3.70 5.37 -6.78
C GLY A 39 4.04 6.71 -6.12
N THR A 40 3.42 7.82 -6.53
CA THR A 40 3.71 9.15 -6.00
C THR A 40 3.16 9.38 -4.59
N LEU A 41 2.05 8.74 -4.23
CA LEU A 41 1.57 8.70 -2.84
C LEU A 41 2.61 8.07 -1.89
N LEU A 42 3.55 7.30 -2.44
CA LEU A 42 4.53 6.48 -1.72
C LEU A 42 5.94 7.07 -1.69
N THR A 43 6.19 8.13 -2.45
CA THR A 43 7.51 8.78 -2.49
C THR A 43 7.75 9.71 -1.29
N THR A 44 7.75 9.14 -0.08
CA THR A 44 8.33 9.77 1.12
C THR A 44 9.64 9.11 1.57
N GLY A 45 10.17 8.12 0.84
CA GLY A 45 11.33 7.34 1.33
C GLY A 45 12.33 6.77 0.31
N GLY A 46 12.36 7.26 -0.93
CA GLY A 46 13.45 6.94 -1.88
C GLY A 46 13.56 5.47 -2.34
N THR A 47 12.58 4.61 -2.04
CA THR A 47 12.54 3.22 -2.51
C THR A 47 11.76 3.07 -3.81
N GLN A 48 12.40 2.42 -4.78
CA GLN A 48 11.94 2.15 -6.13
C GLN A 48 10.54 1.55 -6.20
N ASN A 49 9.68 2.10 -7.07
CA ASN A 49 8.61 1.45 -7.85
C ASN A 49 7.96 0.19 -7.26
N ILE A 50 7.55 0.20 -6.00
CA ILE A 50 6.66 -0.85 -5.48
C ILE A 50 5.26 -0.50 -5.96
N ASP A 51 4.67 -1.38 -6.77
CA ASP A 51 3.26 -1.25 -7.13
C ASP A 51 2.44 -1.40 -5.84
N LEU A 52 1.70 -0.34 -5.49
CA LEU A 52 0.87 -0.31 -4.29
C LEU A 52 -0.09 -1.50 -4.21
N LEU A 53 -0.59 -1.91 -5.37
CA LEU A 53 -1.52 -3.03 -5.50
C LEU A 53 -0.84 -4.35 -5.10
N ASP A 54 0.46 -4.48 -5.37
CA ASP A 54 1.25 -5.65 -4.96
C ASP A 54 1.52 -5.65 -3.46
N ALA A 55 1.75 -4.48 -2.85
CA ALA A 55 1.85 -4.38 -1.39
C ALA A 55 0.58 -4.90 -0.70
N PHE A 56 -0.60 -4.48 -1.14
CA PHE A 56 -1.87 -4.95 -0.57
C PHE A 56 -2.12 -6.44 -0.82
N ARG A 57 -1.74 -6.97 -1.98
CA ARG A 57 -1.80 -8.42 -2.25
C ARG A 57 -0.93 -9.21 -1.26
N VAL A 58 0.25 -8.69 -0.92
CA VAL A 58 1.13 -9.31 0.08
C VAL A 58 0.53 -9.24 1.48
N VAL A 59 -0.12 -8.13 1.86
CA VAL A 59 -0.86 -8.05 3.13
C VAL A 59 -1.96 -9.11 3.18
N TYR A 60 -2.77 -9.26 2.13
CA TYR A 60 -3.78 -10.31 2.07
C TYR A 60 -3.18 -11.71 2.12
N ALA A 61 -2.07 -11.95 1.43
CA ALA A 61 -1.36 -13.23 1.48
C ALA A 61 -0.88 -13.55 2.90
N ALA A 62 -0.35 -12.55 3.62
CA ALA A 62 0.04 -12.70 5.02
C ALA A 62 -1.16 -13.00 5.94
N TYR A 63 -2.29 -12.31 5.74
CA TYR A 63 -3.55 -12.60 6.44
C TYR A 63 -4.03 -14.03 6.20
N ARG A 64 -4.02 -14.49 4.94
CA ARG A 64 -4.41 -15.85 4.55
C ARG A 64 -3.49 -16.92 5.12
N GLN A 65 -2.19 -16.63 5.18
CA GLN A 65 -1.20 -17.51 5.80
C GLN A 65 -1.45 -17.66 7.31
N ALA A 66 -1.83 -16.57 7.99
CA ALA A 66 -2.18 -16.59 9.41
C ALA A 66 -3.57 -17.20 9.69
N THR A 67 -4.47 -17.16 8.71
CA THR A 67 -5.87 -17.59 8.82
C THR A 67 -6.22 -18.61 7.73
N PRO A 68 -5.76 -19.87 7.85
CA PRO A 68 -5.86 -20.84 6.75
C PRO A 68 -7.26 -21.43 6.55
N ILE A 69 -8.10 -21.48 7.59
CA ILE A 69 -9.37 -22.22 7.59
C ILE A 69 -10.57 -21.29 7.35
N GLU A 70 -10.79 -20.31 8.22
CA GLU A 70 -11.94 -19.39 8.13
C GLU A 70 -11.46 -17.99 7.78
N TYR A 71 -11.37 -17.70 6.48
CA TYR A 71 -10.86 -16.44 5.97
C TYR A 71 -11.88 -15.72 5.09
N MET A 72 -11.76 -14.39 5.06
CA MET A 72 -12.47 -13.54 4.12
C MET A 72 -11.85 -13.65 2.72
N GLY A 73 -12.68 -13.62 1.68
CA GLY A 73 -12.22 -13.51 0.30
C GLY A 73 -11.49 -12.18 0.06
N PHE A 74 -10.67 -12.13 -1.00
CA PHE A 74 -9.80 -10.99 -1.28
C PHE A 74 -10.56 -9.66 -1.37
N GLU A 75 -11.65 -9.62 -2.13
CA GLU A 75 -12.43 -8.39 -2.29
C GLU A 75 -13.05 -7.92 -0.96
N GLY A 76 -13.65 -8.85 -0.20
CA GLY A 76 -14.22 -8.54 1.12
C GLY A 76 -13.17 -8.08 2.13
N PHE A 77 -11.98 -8.67 2.10
CA PHE A 77 -10.84 -8.19 2.90
C PHE A 77 -10.46 -6.75 2.51
N MET A 78 -10.32 -6.48 1.21
CA MET A 78 -9.89 -5.18 0.69
C MET A 78 -10.93 -4.08 0.88
N GLU A 79 -12.21 -4.44 1.00
CA GLU A 79 -13.30 -3.52 1.36
C GLU A 79 -13.17 -3.05 2.81
N GLN A 80 -12.72 -3.93 3.71
CA GLN A 80 -12.56 -3.64 5.14
C GLN A 80 -11.16 -3.08 5.48
N TYR A 81 -10.17 -3.35 4.64
CA TYR A 81 -8.80 -2.89 4.85
C TYR A 81 -8.67 -1.40 4.50
N GLU A 82 -8.76 -0.56 5.53
CA GLU A 82 -8.36 0.85 5.46
C GLU A 82 -6.85 0.93 5.18
N VAL A 83 -6.48 1.74 4.20
CA VAL A 83 -5.11 1.80 3.70
C VAL A 83 -4.19 2.38 4.78
N ASN A 84 -3.40 1.50 5.39
CA ASN A 84 -2.27 1.86 6.23
C ASN A 84 -0.97 1.53 5.48
N MET A 85 -0.30 2.56 4.96
CA MET A 85 0.89 2.37 4.14
C MET A 85 2.09 1.88 4.95
N THR A 86 2.27 2.36 6.17
CA THR A 86 3.36 1.92 7.05
C THR A 86 3.24 0.42 7.30
N GLU A 87 2.05 -0.04 7.68
CA GLU A 87 1.77 -1.46 7.90
C GLU A 87 1.98 -2.29 6.63
N ALA A 88 1.42 -1.85 5.50
CA ALA A 88 1.57 -2.56 4.24
C ALA A 88 3.04 -2.74 3.85
N PHE A 89 3.88 -1.72 4.05
CA PHE A 89 5.31 -1.80 3.77
C PHE A 89 6.09 -2.63 4.78
N GLU A 90 5.76 -2.58 6.06
CA GLU A 90 6.39 -3.44 7.06
C GLU A 90 6.12 -4.91 6.76
N ILE A 91 4.87 -5.25 6.42
CA ILE A 91 4.50 -6.62 6.03
C ILE A 91 5.16 -6.99 4.71
N PHE A 92 5.08 -6.14 3.68
CA PHE A 92 5.73 -6.38 2.38
C PHE A 92 7.24 -6.55 2.53
N GLY A 93 7.88 -5.66 3.28
CA GLY A 93 9.30 -5.67 3.61
C GLY A 93 9.70 -6.86 4.48
N ALA A 94 8.84 -7.36 5.38
CA ALA A 94 9.11 -8.58 6.14
C ALA A 94 8.97 -9.84 5.26
N VAL A 95 8.00 -9.87 4.36
CA VAL A 95 7.78 -10.97 3.42
C VAL A 95 8.93 -11.03 2.40
N LEU A 96 9.33 -9.90 1.81
CA LEU A 96 10.46 -9.83 0.88
C LEU A 96 11.82 -9.80 1.60
N GLY A 97 11.89 -9.26 2.80
CA GLY A 97 13.09 -9.20 3.64
C GLY A 97 13.53 -10.58 4.11
N LYS A 98 12.57 -11.48 4.36
CA LYS A 98 12.83 -12.91 4.55
C LYS A 98 13.39 -13.59 3.28
N GLN A 99 13.25 -13.01 2.09
CA GLN A 99 14.04 -13.41 0.91
C GLN A 99 15.42 -12.74 0.88
N LYS A 100 15.60 -11.54 1.46
CA LYS A 100 16.89 -10.84 1.55
C LYS A 100 17.84 -11.37 2.63
N ASP A 101 17.38 -12.08 3.65
CA ASP A 101 18.30 -12.81 4.56
C ASP A 101 19.03 -13.97 3.85
N LYS A 102 18.65 -14.29 2.60
CA LYS A 102 19.45 -15.13 1.69
C LYS A 102 20.38 -14.35 0.76
N ASN A 103 20.37 -13.00 0.74
CA ASN A 103 21.19 -12.19 -0.15
C ASN A 103 21.77 -10.98 0.57
N GLN A 104 23.08 -11.04 0.84
CA GLN A 104 24.02 -10.09 1.44
C GLN A 104 24.02 -8.64 0.89
N MET A 105 23.00 -8.20 0.16
CA MET A 105 22.91 -6.87 -0.47
C MET A 105 22.31 -5.76 0.43
N ALA A 106 21.58 -6.09 1.51
CA ALA A 106 21.08 -5.07 2.44
C ALA A 106 22.23 -4.36 3.19
N GLN A 107 23.35 -5.07 3.43
CA GLN A 107 24.56 -4.52 4.03
C GLN A 107 25.23 -3.45 3.13
N GLY A 108 25.22 -3.66 1.81
CA GLY A 108 25.85 -2.73 0.85
C GLY A 108 25.18 -1.35 0.73
N PHE A 109 23.90 -1.23 1.11
CA PHE A 109 23.19 0.06 1.12
C PHE A 109 23.47 0.88 2.38
N GLN A 110 23.62 0.24 3.55
CA GLN A 110 24.01 0.94 4.78
C GLN A 110 25.47 1.41 4.75
N ASP A 111 26.38 0.67 4.10
CA ASP A 111 27.80 1.03 4.03
C ASP A 111 28.10 2.19 3.07
N LYS A 112 27.28 2.41 2.04
CA LYS A 112 27.42 3.56 1.14
C LYS A 112 26.87 4.86 1.73
N ALA A 113 25.87 4.78 2.62
CA ALA A 113 25.33 5.94 3.32
C ALA A 113 26.28 6.45 4.42
N LYS A 114 27.07 5.56 5.05
CA LYS A 114 28.08 5.92 6.06
C LYS A 114 29.38 6.52 5.50
N LYS A 115 29.62 6.44 4.19
CA LYS A 115 30.85 6.96 3.55
C LYS A 115 30.69 8.35 2.89
N LYS A 116 29.53 8.99 3.03
CA LYS A 116 29.29 10.38 2.58
C LYS A 116 28.87 11.32 3.72
N ALA A 117 29.02 10.89 4.97
CA ALA A 117 29.02 11.77 6.15
C ALA A 117 30.48 12.05 6.56
#